data_AF-A0A839WJF8-F1
#
_entry.id   AF-A0A839WJF8-F1
#
_cell.length_a   1.000
_cell.length_b   1.000
_cell.length_c   1.000
_cell.angle_alpha   90.00
_cell.angle_beta   90.00
_cell.angle_gamma   90.00
#
_symmetry.space_group_name_H-M   'P 1'
#
loop_
_entity.id
_entity.type
_entity.pdbx_description
1 polymer ?
#
loop_
_entity_poly.entity_id
_entity_poly.type
_entity_poly.pdbx_seq_one_letter_code
_entity_poly.pdbx_strand_id
1 'polypeptide(L)'
;MKHPGRLFVAGTAVAMLAACSSNVDTPAGTSGDRPTAQPLLIRNAERTTVAHQALIEGRLHADPAGCLRIGDDSGPLIVWHHDSRLEQGADGRVQVIDGFTGHAASIGDDIALGGSGGPDAPARVIPEIPAACATGDYWMAGELMNAAQSQALRQRQADQPPP
;
A
#
# COMPACT_ATOMS: atom_id res chain seq x y z
N MET A 1 -23.01 75.79 14.43
CA MET A 1 -22.01 76.89 14.32
C MET A 1 -20.61 76.33 14.59
N LYS A 2 -19.84 75.98 13.55
CA LYS A 2 -18.39 76.24 13.37
C LYS A 2 -17.99 75.66 12.00
N HIS A 3 -17.18 76.43 11.29
CA HIS A 3 -16.91 76.40 9.85
C HIS A 3 -15.71 75.47 9.50
N PRO A 4 -15.35 75.32 8.20
CA PRO A 4 -14.91 74.09 7.54
C PRO A 4 -13.38 73.96 7.38
N GLY A 5 -12.94 72.82 6.84
CA GLY A 5 -11.63 72.68 6.21
C GLY A 5 -11.76 71.87 4.92
N ARG A 6 -11.72 72.54 3.76
CA ARG A 6 -11.48 71.92 2.44
C ARG A 6 -9.97 71.78 2.27
N LEU A 7 -9.51 70.68 1.69
CA LEU A 7 -8.59 70.72 0.55
C LEU A 7 -8.48 69.36 -0.12
N PHE A 8 -8.88 69.35 -1.38
CA PHE A 8 -8.64 68.32 -2.38
C PHE A 8 -7.14 68.21 -2.65
N VAL A 9 -6.63 66.98 -2.73
CA VAL A 9 -5.56 66.65 -3.68
C VAL A 9 -5.94 65.32 -4.33
N ALA A 10 -6.17 65.40 -5.64
CA ALA A 10 -6.31 64.26 -6.53
C ALA A 10 -4.95 63.57 -6.69
N GLY A 11 -4.95 62.25 -6.61
CA GLY A 11 -3.79 61.42 -6.87
C GLY A 11 -4.23 60.12 -7.54
N THR A 12 -4.44 60.19 -8.85
CA THR A 12 -4.57 59.01 -9.72
C THR A 12 -3.18 58.41 -9.91
N ALA A 13 -2.94 57.18 -9.44
CA ALA A 13 -1.74 56.43 -9.81
C ALA A 13 -2.04 54.92 -9.87
N VAL A 14 -2.42 54.52 -11.08
CA VAL A 14 -2.06 53.29 -11.80
C VAL A 14 -1.78 52.03 -10.97
N ALA A 15 -2.67 51.07 -11.11
CA ALA A 15 -2.45 49.67 -10.79
C ALA A 15 -1.22 49.12 -11.54
N MET A 16 -0.25 48.58 -10.82
CA MET A 16 0.70 47.62 -11.39
C MET A 16 0.40 46.24 -10.79
N LEU A 17 -0.26 45.41 -11.60
CA LEU A 17 -0.31 43.97 -11.44
C LEU A 17 1.10 43.41 -11.57
N ALA A 18 1.80 43.21 -10.46
CA ALA A 18 2.94 42.30 -10.43
C ALA A 18 2.37 40.87 -10.39
N ALA A 19 2.09 40.32 -11.57
CA ALA A 19 1.86 38.90 -11.75
C ALA A 19 3.16 38.16 -11.45
N CYS A 20 3.31 37.68 -10.21
CA CYS A 20 4.27 36.61 -9.94
C CYS A 20 3.69 35.34 -10.59
N SER A 21 4.03 35.11 -11.85
CA SER A 21 3.99 33.79 -12.45
C SER A 21 5.02 32.94 -11.72
N SER A 22 4.64 32.42 -10.55
CA SER A 22 5.29 31.24 -10.01
C SER A 22 4.94 30.12 -10.99
N ASN A 23 5.87 29.81 -11.89
CA ASN A 23 5.90 28.51 -12.55
C ASN A 23 6.03 27.49 -11.42
N VAL A 24 4.90 27.04 -10.90
CA VAL A 24 4.84 25.79 -10.17
C VAL A 24 5.10 24.76 -11.24
N ASP A 25 6.37 24.41 -11.43
CA ASP A 25 6.74 23.10 -11.92
C ASP A 25 6.00 22.12 -11.02
N THR A 26 4.84 21.69 -11.52
CA THR A 26 4.10 20.60 -10.93
C THR A 26 5.14 19.47 -10.94
N PRO A 27 5.54 18.89 -9.80
CA PRO A 27 6.23 17.62 -9.89
C PRO A 27 5.26 16.78 -10.70
N ALA A 28 5.71 16.25 -11.83
CA ALA A 28 5.04 15.14 -12.47
C ALA A 28 4.99 14.07 -11.38
N GLY A 29 3.92 14.11 -10.59
CA GLY A 29 3.57 13.06 -9.68
C GLY A 29 3.48 11.89 -10.61
N THR A 30 4.45 10.99 -10.47
CA THR A 30 4.39 9.64 -11.01
C THR A 30 2.97 9.23 -10.70
N SER A 31 2.12 9.23 -11.73
CA SER A 31 0.77 8.68 -11.64
C SER A 31 1.08 7.21 -11.53
N GLY A 32 1.41 6.80 -10.30
CA GLY A 32 1.90 5.49 -9.98
C GLY A 32 0.89 4.52 -10.55
N ASP A 33 1.43 3.45 -11.14
CA ASP A 33 0.69 2.26 -11.56
C ASP A 33 -0.45 2.02 -10.57
N ARG A 34 -1.61 2.57 -10.87
CA ARG A 34 -2.82 2.21 -10.15
C ARG A 34 -3.16 0.87 -10.79
N PRO A 35 -3.26 -0.22 -10.01
CA PRO A 35 -3.64 -1.51 -10.54
C PRO A 35 -4.85 -1.32 -11.43
N THR A 36 -4.73 -1.74 -12.69
CA THR A 36 -5.81 -1.58 -13.68
C THR A 36 -7.05 -2.38 -13.30
N ALA A 37 -6.88 -3.41 -12.47
CA ALA A 37 -7.93 -4.21 -11.86
C ALA A 37 -8.06 -3.92 -10.35
N GLN A 38 -9.24 -4.20 -9.81
CA GLN A 38 -9.45 -4.15 -8.36
C GLN A 38 -8.64 -5.26 -7.67
N PRO A 39 -8.02 -5.00 -6.51
CA PRO A 39 -7.27 -6.01 -5.78
C PRO A 39 -8.13 -7.24 -5.45
N LEU A 40 -7.59 -8.42 -5.72
CA LEU A 40 -8.24 -9.70 -5.49
C LEU A 40 -7.68 -10.35 -4.22
N LEU A 41 -8.55 -10.54 -3.23
CA LEU A 41 -8.21 -11.23 -2.00
C LEU A 41 -8.52 -12.73 -2.12
N ILE A 42 -7.51 -13.50 -2.49
CA ILE A 42 -7.56 -14.97 -2.44
C ILE A 42 -7.25 -15.41 -1.02
N ARG A 43 -8.13 -16.23 -0.45
CA ARG A 43 -8.02 -16.71 0.93
C ARG A 43 -8.02 -18.21 0.98
N ASN A 44 -7.38 -18.77 1.99
CA ASN A 44 -7.55 -20.17 2.34
C ASN A 44 -9.04 -20.44 2.63
N ALA A 45 -9.59 -21.49 2.02
CA ALA A 45 -10.96 -21.91 2.30
C ALA A 45 -11.10 -22.47 3.72
N GLU A 46 -10.00 -22.95 4.30
CA GLU A 46 -9.95 -23.51 5.64
C GLU A 46 -9.60 -22.46 6.69
N ARG A 47 -10.28 -22.56 7.83
CA ARG A 47 -10.02 -21.76 9.02
C ARG A 47 -8.89 -22.40 9.81
N THR A 48 -7.66 -22.15 9.38
CA THR A 48 -6.46 -22.67 10.05
C THR A 48 -6.04 -21.73 11.17
N THR A 49 -5.98 -22.20 12.40
CA THR A 49 -5.50 -21.41 13.55
C THR A 49 -3.98 -21.49 13.76
N VAL A 50 -3.30 -22.33 12.99
CA VAL A 50 -1.85 -22.55 13.06
C VAL A 50 -1.20 -22.02 11.79
N ALA A 51 -0.33 -21.03 11.94
CA ALA A 51 0.49 -20.53 10.84
C ALA A 51 1.85 -21.24 10.82
N HIS A 52 2.35 -21.53 9.62
CA HIS A 52 3.78 -21.80 9.44
C HIS A 52 4.59 -20.52 9.71
N GLN A 53 5.85 -20.67 10.13
CA GLN A 53 6.68 -19.57 10.64
C GLN A 53 7.84 -19.21 9.71
N ALA A 54 7.83 -19.65 8.45
CA ALA A 54 8.76 -19.07 7.48
C ALA A 54 8.40 -17.60 7.28
N LEU A 55 9.37 -16.79 6.89
CA LEU A 55 9.20 -15.34 6.78
C LEU A 55 9.52 -14.91 5.36
N ILE A 56 8.63 -14.09 4.80
CA ILE A 56 8.89 -13.35 3.57
C ILE A 56 8.76 -11.85 3.85
N GLU A 57 9.66 -11.07 3.27
CA GLU A 57 9.67 -9.62 3.35
C GLU A 57 9.61 -9.01 1.95
N GLY A 58 8.88 -7.91 1.80
CA GLY A 58 8.80 -7.19 0.54
C GLY A 58 7.57 -6.29 0.44
N ARG A 59 7.46 -5.59 -0.68
CA ARG A 59 6.32 -4.71 -0.95
C ARG A 59 5.05 -5.53 -1.15
N LEU A 60 3.97 -5.19 -0.45
CA LEU A 60 2.64 -5.71 -0.77
C LEU A 60 2.20 -5.10 -2.10
N HIS A 61 2.23 -5.90 -3.15
CA HIS A 61 1.99 -5.47 -4.52
C HIS A 61 0.65 -5.98 -5.03
N ALA A 62 0.01 -5.22 -5.91
CA ALA A 62 -1.13 -5.69 -6.68
C ALA A 62 -0.74 -5.60 -8.15
N ASP A 63 -0.62 -6.76 -8.81
CA ASP A 63 -0.24 -6.82 -10.23
C ASP A 63 -1.33 -6.25 -11.15
N PRO A 64 -1.09 -6.09 -12.46
CA PRO A 64 -2.09 -5.55 -13.39
C PRO A 64 -3.42 -6.33 -13.43
N ALA A 65 -3.43 -7.61 -13.04
CA ALA A 65 -4.62 -8.45 -12.91
C ALA A 65 -5.28 -8.34 -11.52
N GLY A 66 -4.70 -7.57 -10.60
CA GLY A 66 -5.19 -7.34 -9.25
C GLY A 66 -4.72 -8.40 -8.24
N CYS A 67 -3.84 -9.32 -8.63
CA CYS A 67 -3.39 -10.39 -7.75
C CYS A 67 -2.42 -9.83 -6.70
N LEU A 68 -2.67 -10.14 -5.43
CA LEU A 68 -1.83 -9.67 -4.33
C LEU A 68 -0.55 -10.50 -4.22
N ARG A 69 0.60 -9.84 -4.33
CA ARG A 69 1.94 -10.45 -4.36
C ARG A 69 2.88 -9.79 -3.37
N ILE A 70 3.98 -10.46 -3.04
CA ILE A 70 5.11 -9.86 -2.34
C ILE A 70 6.20 -9.48 -3.35
N GLY A 71 6.66 -8.24 -3.31
CA GLY A 71 7.68 -7.71 -4.21
C GLY A 71 7.05 -7.02 -5.43
N ASP A 72 6.93 -7.76 -6.53
CA ASP A 72 6.48 -7.28 -7.84
C ASP A 72 5.58 -8.31 -8.56
N ASP A 73 5.33 -8.11 -9.87
CA ASP A 73 4.50 -8.98 -10.71
C ASP A 73 5.00 -10.44 -10.78
N SER A 74 6.29 -10.68 -10.55
CA SER A 74 6.91 -12.00 -10.52
C SER A 74 6.93 -12.64 -9.14
N GLY A 75 6.58 -11.87 -8.11
CA GLY A 75 6.53 -12.29 -6.72
C GLY A 75 5.48 -13.36 -6.44
N PRO A 76 5.61 -14.09 -5.32
CA PRO A 76 4.67 -15.15 -5.00
C PRO A 76 3.26 -14.59 -4.77
N LEU A 77 2.27 -15.30 -5.27
CA LEU A 77 0.86 -14.99 -5.01
C LEU A 77 0.55 -15.26 -3.52
N ILE A 78 0.02 -14.26 -2.84
CA ILE A 78 -0.36 -14.40 -1.43
C ILE A 78 -1.75 -15.03 -1.36
N VAL A 79 -1.85 -16.14 -0.65
CA VAL A 79 -3.10 -16.74 -0.22
C VAL A 79 -3.29 -16.42 1.26
N TRP A 80 -4.22 -15.51 1.52
CA TRP A 80 -4.45 -14.94 2.84
C TRP A 80 -5.19 -15.89 3.78
N HIS A 81 -5.15 -15.61 5.08
CA HIS A 81 -5.99 -16.31 6.04
C HIS A 81 -7.48 -16.21 5.66
N HIS A 82 -8.26 -17.22 6.04
CA HIS A 82 -9.69 -17.30 5.75
C HIS A 82 -10.48 -16.06 6.19
N ASP A 83 -10.13 -15.51 7.35
CA ASP A 83 -10.80 -14.34 7.95
C ASP A 83 -10.19 -13.00 7.53
N SER A 84 -9.19 -13.01 6.64
CA SER A 84 -8.68 -11.76 6.07
C SER A 84 -9.74 -11.07 5.22
N ARG A 85 -9.64 -9.75 5.11
CA ARG A 85 -10.56 -8.92 4.33
C ARG A 85 -9.86 -7.71 3.75
N LEU A 86 -10.45 -7.14 2.69
CA LEU A 86 -10.03 -5.85 2.16
C LEU A 86 -10.86 -4.74 2.78
N GLU A 87 -10.20 -3.64 3.13
CA GLU A 87 -10.84 -2.42 3.60
C GLU A 87 -10.23 -1.20 2.91
N GLN A 88 -10.97 -0.09 2.92
CA GLN A 88 -10.45 1.20 2.49
C GLN A 88 -9.73 1.86 3.66
N GLY A 89 -8.43 2.09 3.49
CA GLY A 89 -7.58 2.76 4.45
C GLY A 89 -7.91 4.24 4.64
N ALA A 90 -7.53 4.79 5.80
CA ALA A 90 -7.64 6.22 6.09
C ALA A 90 -6.76 7.08 5.16
N ASP A 91 -5.71 6.49 4.59
CA ASP A 91 -4.84 7.09 3.57
C ASP A 91 -5.43 7.01 2.16
N GLY A 92 -6.64 6.47 2.00
CA GLY A 92 -7.29 6.29 0.70
C GLY A 92 -6.73 5.12 -0.12
N ARG A 93 -5.81 4.31 0.43
CA ARG A 93 -5.31 3.08 -0.21
C ARG A 93 -6.10 1.87 0.27
N VAL A 94 -6.22 0.86 -0.59
CA VAL A 94 -6.82 -0.42 -0.19
C VAL A 94 -5.86 -1.14 0.76
N GLN A 95 -6.40 -1.67 1.85
CA GLN A 95 -5.65 -2.39 2.87
C GLN A 95 -6.12 -3.83 2.96
N VAL A 96 -5.19 -4.74 3.22
CA VAL A 96 -5.53 -6.08 3.71
C VAL A 96 -5.53 -6.03 5.23
N ILE A 97 -6.64 -6.42 5.83
CA ILE A 97 -6.71 -6.73 7.25
C ILE A 97 -6.46 -8.22 7.41
N ASP A 98 -5.36 -8.57 8.05
CA ASP A 98 -4.94 -9.96 8.27
C ASP A 98 -5.87 -10.66 9.27
N GLY A 99 -6.32 -11.86 8.91
CA GLY A 99 -7.21 -12.66 9.72
C GLY A 99 -6.53 -13.40 10.89
N PHE A 100 -5.20 -13.51 10.92
CA PHE A 100 -4.49 -14.07 12.07
C PHE A 100 -4.33 -13.05 13.19
N THR A 101 -3.84 -11.86 12.85
CA THR A 101 -3.40 -10.84 13.82
C THR A 101 -4.35 -9.66 13.96
N GLY A 102 -5.21 -9.42 12.97
CA GLY A 102 -5.98 -8.18 12.84
C GLY A 102 -5.14 -6.97 12.43
N HIS A 103 -3.84 -7.15 12.16
CA HIS A 103 -3.00 -6.08 11.62
C HIS A 103 -3.41 -5.74 10.19
N ALA A 104 -3.11 -4.51 9.78
CA ALA A 104 -3.43 -4.00 8.47
C ALA A 104 -2.15 -3.62 7.71
N ALA A 105 -2.16 -3.84 6.39
CA ALA A 105 -1.15 -3.32 5.48
C ALA A 105 -1.81 -2.74 4.22
N SER A 106 -1.41 -1.54 3.82
CA SER A 106 -1.85 -0.92 2.57
C SER A 106 -1.10 -1.52 1.38
N ILE A 107 -1.78 -1.70 0.25
CA ILE A 107 -1.12 -2.07 -1.01
C ILE A 107 -0.09 -1.00 -1.38
N GLY A 108 1.17 -1.40 -1.45
CA GLY A 108 2.36 -0.59 -1.66
C GLY A 108 3.27 -0.45 -0.42
N ASP A 109 2.87 -0.98 0.74
CA ASP A 109 3.69 -0.98 1.95
C ASP A 109 4.74 -2.09 1.90
N ASP A 110 5.91 -1.87 2.50
CA ASP A 110 6.88 -2.94 2.74
C ASP A 110 6.49 -3.73 4.01
N ILE A 111 6.13 -5.00 3.84
CA ILE A 111 5.60 -5.87 4.89
C ILE A 111 6.56 -7.01 5.22
N ALA A 112 6.39 -7.58 6.41
CA ALA A 112 6.96 -8.86 6.81
C ALA A 112 5.82 -9.81 7.15
N LEU A 113 5.76 -10.94 6.44
CA LEU A 113 4.63 -11.87 6.48
C LEU A 113 5.13 -13.28 6.82
N GLY A 114 4.62 -13.83 7.92
CA GLY A 114 4.81 -15.23 8.24
C GLY A 114 4.13 -16.14 7.21
N GLY A 115 4.45 -17.43 7.19
CA GLY A 115 3.74 -18.39 6.35
C GLY A 115 4.59 -19.57 5.88
N SER A 116 4.21 -20.11 4.73
CA SER A 116 4.95 -21.11 3.98
C SER A 116 4.83 -20.84 2.48
N GLY A 117 5.91 -21.07 1.73
CA GLY A 117 5.97 -20.87 0.29
C GLY A 117 6.24 -22.15 -0.49
N GLY A 118 5.85 -22.17 -1.76
CA GLY A 118 6.19 -23.25 -2.68
C GLY A 118 5.53 -23.10 -4.07
N PRO A 119 5.93 -23.93 -5.04
CA PRO A 119 5.44 -23.86 -6.43
C PRO A 119 4.03 -24.45 -6.59
N ASP A 120 3.57 -25.26 -5.63
CA ASP A 120 2.31 -25.97 -5.72
C ASP A 120 1.14 -25.07 -5.31
N ALA A 121 0.17 -24.92 -6.22
CA ALA A 121 -1.04 -24.15 -5.96
C ALA A 121 -1.84 -24.77 -4.80
N PRO A 122 -2.34 -23.97 -3.84
CA PRO A 122 -3.14 -24.48 -2.75
C PRO A 122 -4.49 -25.02 -3.25
N ALA A 123 -4.83 -26.23 -2.80
CA ALA A 123 -5.97 -26.98 -3.32
C ALA A 123 -7.35 -26.38 -2.95
N ARG A 124 -7.44 -25.59 -1.87
CA ARG A 124 -8.71 -25.05 -1.37
C ARG A 124 -8.61 -23.57 -1.04
N VAL A 125 -9.02 -22.73 -1.98
CA VAL A 125 -9.06 -21.27 -1.79
C VAL A 125 -10.39 -20.67 -2.22
N ILE A 126 -10.69 -19.49 -1.70
CA ILE A 126 -11.90 -18.72 -2.02
C ILE A 126 -11.51 -17.26 -2.27
N PRO A 127 -11.85 -16.69 -3.46
CA PRO A 127 -12.33 -17.41 -4.64
C PRO A 127 -11.26 -18.37 -5.20
N GLU A 128 -11.63 -19.21 -6.16
CA GLU A 128 -10.66 -19.99 -6.95
C GLU A 128 -9.61 -19.06 -7.58
N ILE A 129 -8.36 -19.53 -7.66
CA ILE A 129 -7.26 -18.74 -8.25
C ILE A 129 -7.55 -18.51 -9.73
N PRO A 130 -7.73 -17.27 -10.19
CA PRO A 130 -7.89 -17.00 -11.61
C PRO A 130 -6.64 -17.38 -12.39
N ALA A 131 -6.79 -17.80 -13.65
CA ALA A 131 -5.66 -18.15 -14.51
C ALA A 131 -4.60 -17.04 -14.62
N ALA A 132 -5.01 -15.77 -14.57
CA ALA A 132 -4.10 -14.63 -14.57
C ALA A 132 -3.23 -14.52 -13.30
N CYS A 133 -3.70 -15.03 -12.16
CA CYS A 133 -2.95 -15.08 -10.91
C CYS A 133 -2.14 -16.37 -10.74
N ALA A 134 -2.37 -17.40 -11.56
CA ALA A 134 -1.73 -18.70 -11.46
C ALA A 134 -0.32 -18.70 -12.09
N THR A 135 0.54 -17.79 -11.62
CA THR A 135 1.91 -17.61 -12.09
C THR A 135 2.88 -17.47 -10.91
N GLY A 136 4.05 -18.09 -11.05
CA GLY A 136 5.09 -18.09 -10.02
C GLY A 136 4.76 -18.99 -8.83
N ASP A 137 5.45 -18.74 -7.72
CA ASP A 137 5.23 -19.45 -6.46
C ASP A 137 4.00 -18.91 -5.73
N TYR A 138 3.56 -19.67 -4.72
CA TYR A 138 2.49 -19.29 -3.80
C TYR A 138 3.05 -19.07 -2.41
N TRP A 139 2.44 -18.14 -1.67
CA TRP A 139 2.70 -17.92 -0.26
C TRP A 139 1.42 -18.09 0.55
N MET A 140 1.36 -19.15 1.34
CA MET A 140 0.29 -19.37 2.31
C MET A 140 0.56 -18.47 3.52
N ALA A 141 -0.22 -17.40 3.64
CA ALA A 141 -0.01 -16.38 4.66
C ALA A 141 -0.20 -16.96 6.06
N GLY A 142 0.75 -16.62 6.93
CA GLY A 142 0.66 -16.70 8.38
C GLY A 142 0.43 -15.31 8.98
N GLU A 143 1.02 -15.05 10.14
CA GLU A 143 0.87 -13.77 10.84
C GLU A 143 1.51 -12.61 10.07
N LEU A 144 0.75 -11.55 9.85
CA LEU A 144 1.26 -10.28 9.36
C LEU A 144 1.89 -9.49 10.51
N MET A 145 3.15 -9.08 10.38
CA MET A 145 3.76 -8.16 11.34
C MET A 145 3.21 -6.74 11.17
N ASN A 146 3.02 -6.02 12.27
CA ASN A 146 2.73 -4.59 12.19
C ASN A 146 3.98 -3.78 11.76
N ALA A 147 3.79 -2.49 11.47
CA ALA A 147 4.87 -1.63 10.98
C ALA A 147 6.07 -1.56 11.93
N ALA A 148 5.84 -1.48 13.24
CA ALA A 148 6.90 -1.41 14.24
C ALA A 148 7.69 -2.72 14.33
N GLN A 149 7.00 -3.87 14.31
CA GLN A 149 7.63 -5.19 14.29
C GLN A 149 8.48 -5.38 13.03
N SER A 150 7.94 -5.01 11.86
CA SER A 150 8.64 -5.09 10.57
C SER A 150 9.87 -4.18 10.53
N GLN A 151 9.76 -2.96 11.07
CA GLN A 151 10.91 -2.05 11.16
C GLN A 151 12.00 -2.58 12.09
N ALA A 152 11.61 -3.10 13.27
CA ALA A 152 12.55 -3.68 14.22
C ALA A 152 13.27 -4.91 13.65
N LEU A 153 12.58 -5.74 12.86
CA LEU A 153 13.19 -6.86 12.15
C LEU A 153 14.27 -6.38 11.18
N ARG A 154 13.95 -5.43 10.31
CA ARG A 154 14.90 -4.87 9.33
C ARG A 154 16.13 -4.24 9.99
N GLN A 155 15.94 -3.55 11.11
CA GLN A 155 17.05 -2.99 11.89
C GLN A 155 17.96 -4.10 12.42
N ARG A 156 17.40 -5.16 13.02
CA ARG A 156 18.20 -6.29 13.52
C ARG A 156 19.02 -6.97 12.42
N GLN A 157 18.45 -7.09 11.21
CA GLN A 157 19.15 -7.67 10.07
C GLN A 157 20.27 -6.76 9.56
N ALA A 158 20.04 -5.44 9.51
CA ALA A 158 21.06 -4.46 9.13
C ALA A 158 22.23 -4.41 10.12
N ASP A 159 21.95 -4.63 11.41
CA ASP A 159 22.96 -4.68 12.47
C ASP A 159 23.68 -6.04 12.55
N GLN A 160 23.20 -7.06 11.85
CA GLN A 160 23.80 -8.38 11.86
C GLN A 160 25.03 -8.40 10.93
N PRO A 161 26.23 -8.75 11.44
CA PRO A 161 27.39 -8.88 10.59
C PRO A 161 27.17 -9.99 9.55
N PRO A 162 27.72 -9.85 8.33
CA PRO A 162 27.58 -10.86 7.30
C PRO A 162 28.13 -12.22 7.81
N PRO A 163 27.54 -13.33 7.36
CA PRO A 163 27.95 -14.67 7.77
C PRO A 163 29.38 -15.01 7.36
#